data_AF-A0A6L7WRR7-F1
#
_entry.id   AF-A0A6L7WRR7-F1
#
_cell.length_a   1.000
_cell.length_b   1.000
_cell.length_c   1.000
_cell.angle_alpha   90.00
_cell.angle_beta   90.00
_cell.angle_gamma   90.00
#
_symmetry.space_group_name_H-M   'P 1'
#
loop_
_entity.id
_entity.type
_entity.pdbx_description
1 polymer ?
#
loop_
_entity_poly.entity_id
_entity_poly.type
_entity_poly.pdbx_seq_one_letter_code
_entity_poly.pdbx_strand_id
1 'polypeptide(L)' 'MVRFVNRRMQEPRRLTVRRIRARSGHRLVVTYPDGLRRLHAFADDAALAAGTDALQAALAADGWEPLHRPAPRWRPAAG' A
#
# COMPACT_ATOMS: atom_id res chain seq x y z
N MET A 1 -2.99 -3.93 -4.88
CA MET A 1 -1.76 -4.08 -4.08
C MET A 1 -0.92 -2.84 -4.34
N VAL A 2 -0.62 -2.07 -3.30
CA VAL A 2 0.23 -0.89 -3.37
C VAL A 2 1.54 -1.21 -2.67
N ARG A 3 2.67 -0.77 -3.22
CA ARG A 3 3.99 -0.94 -2.60
C ARG A 3 4.46 0.43 -2.15
N PHE A 4 5.21 0.47 -1.06
CA PHE A 4 5.86 1.69 -0.59
C PHE A 4 7.34 1.43 -0.39
N VAL A 5 8.15 2.48 -0.52
CA VAL A 5 9.58 2.47 -0.26
C VAL A 5 9.92 3.54 0.77
N ASN A 6 10.81 3.23 1.70
CA ASN A 6 11.42 4.23 2.56
C ASN A 6 12.89 4.37 2.17
N ARG A 7 13.24 5.53 1.62
CA ARG A 7 14.60 5.86 1.16
C ARG A 7 15.42 6.64 2.19
N ARG A 8 14.80 7.04 3.31
CA ARG A 8 15.50 7.74 4.40
C ARG A 8 16.39 6.81 5.23
N MET A 9 16.18 5.51 5.12
CA MET A 9 17.01 4.48 5.72
C MET A 9 18.29 4.28 4.91
N GLN A 10 19.40 3.90 5.58
CA GLN A 10 20.67 3.56 4.91
C GLN A 10 20.48 2.48 3.83
N GLU A 11 19.54 1.55 4.04
CA GLU A 11 19.13 0.56 3.06
C GLU A 11 17.64 0.76 2.70
N PRO A 12 17.28 0.88 1.40
CA PRO A 12 15.90 1.10 0.99
C PRO A 12 14.95 0.00 1.45
N ARG A 13 14.04 0.34 2.36
CA ARG A 13 13.06 -0.61 2.89
C ARG A 13 11.79 -0.61 2.07
N ARG A 14 11.13 -1.77 1.96
CA ARG A 14 9.89 -1.93 1.18
C ARG A 14 8.78 -2.48 2.04
N LEU A 15 7.60 -1.89 1.97
CA LEU A 15 6.39 -2.46 2.53
C LEU A 15 5.33 -2.64 1.44
N THR A 16 4.38 -3.52 1.71
CA THR A 16 3.28 -3.81 0.80
C THR A 16 1.95 -3.67 1.51
N VAL A 17 1.01 -2.97 0.88
CA VAL A 17 -0.39 -2.92 1.30
C VAL A 17 -1.24 -3.70 0.31
N ARG A 18 -2.00 -4.69 0.80
CA ARG A 18 -2.91 -5.50 0.00
C ARG A 18 -4.29 -5.53 0.63
N ARG A 19 -5.31 -5.16 -0.15
CA ARG A 19 -6.71 -5.44 0.17
C ARG A 19 -6.98 -6.93 -0.01
N ILE A 20 -7.57 -7.56 1.00
CA ILE A 20 -8.05 -8.94 0.93
C ILE A 20 -9.58 -8.93 0.99
N ARG A 21 -10.22 -9.87 0.29
CA ARG A 21 -11.67 -10.09 0.44
C ARG A 21 -11.93 -10.72 1.80
N ALA A 22 -12.92 -10.21 2.53
CA ALA A 22 -13.44 -10.79 3.75
C ALA A 22 -14.93 -11.15 3.54
N ARG A 23 -15.45 -12.10 4.32
CA ARG A 23 -16.89 -12.47 4.27
C ARG A 23 -17.81 -11.31 4.67
N SER A 24 -17.32 -10.41 5.52
CA SER A 24 -17.96 -9.15 5.90
C SER A 24 -16.91 -8.06 6.03
N GLY A 25 -17.25 -6.86 5.55
CA GLY A 25 -16.38 -5.69 5.56
C GLY A 25 -15.13 -5.80 4.68
N HIS A 26 -14.17 -4.93 4.95
CA HIS A 26 -12.93 -4.80 4.20
C HIS A 26 -11.73 -5.04 5.08
N ARG A 27 -10.66 -5.59 4.50
CA ARG A 27 -9.42 -5.83 5.22
C ARG A 27 -8.23 -5.38 4.39
N LEU A 28 -7.35 -4.60 5.01
CA LEU A 28 -6.04 -4.26 4.48
C LEU A 28 -4.97 -5.02 5.26
N VAL A 29 -4.06 -5.66 4.54
CA VAL A 29 -2.87 -6.29 5.10
C VAL A 29 -1.67 -5.44 4.73
N VAL A 30 -0.96 -4.96 5.74
CA VAL A 30 0.32 -4.25 5.60
C VAL A 30 1.42 -5.26 5.95
N THR A 31 2.30 -5.56 5.00
CA THR A 31 3.49 -6.38 5.21
C THR A 31 4.70 -5.48 5.26
N TYR A 32 5.38 -5.45 6.41
CA TYR A 32 6.58 -4.68 6.68
C TYR A 32 7.86 -5.42 6.20
N PRO A 33 9.00 -4.72 6.10
CA PRO A 33 10.26 -5.30 5.62
C PRO A 33 10.80 -6.45 6.46
N ASP A 34 10.50 -6.47 7.75
CA ASP A 34 10.86 -7.51 8.71
C ASP A 34 9.97 -8.76 8.62
N GLY A 35 8.98 -8.75 7.71
CA GLY A 35 8.00 -9.82 7.57
C GLY A 35 6.80 -9.67 8.51
N LEU A 36 6.78 -8.66 9.38
CA LEU A 36 5.64 -8.37 10.24
C LEU A 36 4.42 -8.03 9.38
N ARG A 37 3.27 -8.60 9.71
CA ARG A 37 2.00 -8.35 9.02
C ARG A 37 1.02 -7.71 9.98
N ARG A 38 0.54 -6.50 9.65
CA ARG A 38 -0.57 -5.85 10.35
C ARG A 38 -1.85 -5.96 9.54
N LEU A 39 -2.94 -6.28 10.22
CA LEU A 39 -4.27 -6.38 9.65
C LEU A 39 -5.12 -5.20 10.13
N HIS A 40 -5.70 -4.47 9.19
CA HIS A 40 -6.69 -3.44 9.46
C HIS A 40 -8.04 -3.90 8.92
N ALA A 41 -9.05 -3.95 9.76
CA ALA A 41 -10.40 -4.34 9.40
C ALA A 41 -11.33 -3.12 9.44
N PHE A 42 -12.20 -3.01 8.44
CA PHE A 42 -13.14 -1.91 8.26
C PHE A 42 -14.53 -2.47 8.04
N ALA A 43 -15.54 -1.85 8.65
CA ALA A 43 -16.92 -2.31 8.59
C ALA A 43 -17.55 -2.10 7.21
N ASP A 44 -17.23 -0.98 6.56
CA ASP A 44 -17.81 -0.52 5.29
C ASP A 44 -16.79 0.21 4.41
N ASP A 45 -17.20 0.60 3.19
CA ASP A 45 -16.33 1.27 2.23
C ASP A 45 -15.92 2.69 2.69
N ALA A 46 -16.73 3.39 3.49
CA ALA A 46 -16.40 4.72 3.99
C ALA A 46 -15.29 4.65 5.06
N ALA A 47 -15.41 3.71 6.00
CA ALA A 47 -14.37 3.39 6.98
C ALA A 47 -13.09 2.89 6.28
N LEU A 48 -13.22 2.13 5.20
CA LEU A 48 -12.08 1.72 4.39
C LEU A 48 -11.38 2.92 3.74
N ALA A 49 -12.14 3.85 3.14
CA ALA A 49 -11.57 5.04 2.51
C ALA A 49 -10.83 5.91 3.53
N ALA A 50 -11.50 6.28 4.62
CA ALA A 50 -10.90 7.08 5.70
C ALA A 50 -9.68 6.38 6.33
N GLY A 51 -9.78 5.07 6.56
CA GLY A 51 -8.67 4.28 7.10
C GLY A 51 -7.50 4.12 6.13
N THR A 52 -7.76 4.09 4.83
CA THR A 52 -6.72 4.06 3.80
C THR A 52 -5.98 5.40 3.75
N ASP A 53 -6.71 6.52 3.78
CA ASP A 53 -6.14 7.86 3.79
C ASP A 53 -5.29 8.09 5.05
N ALA A 54 -5.81 7.70 6.23
CA ALA A 54 -5.08 7.76 7.48
C ALA A 54 -3.81 6.90 7.46
N LEU A 55 -3.88 5.69 6.90
CA LEU A 55 -2.71 4.83 6.71
C LEU A 55 -1.68 5.47 5.77
N GLN A 56 -2.11 6.06 4.66
CA GLN A 56 -1.21 6.73 3.73
C GLN A 56 -0.54 7.95 4.37
N ALA A 57 -1.28 8.75 5.13
CA ALA A 57 -0.73 9.91 5.86
C ALA A 57 0.30 9.48 6.91
N ALA A 58 0.01 8.43 7.69
CA ALA A 58 0.95 7.88 8.68
C ALA A 58 2.23 7.36 8.00
N LEU A 59 2.09 6.62 6.91
CA LEU A 59 3.22 6.13 6.12
C LEU A 59 4.06 7.29 5.56
N ALA A 60 3.43 8.34 5.02
CA ALA A 60 4.13 9.51 4.51
C ALA A 60 4.89 10.27 5.61
N ALA A 61 4.31 10.41 6.80
CA ALA A 61 4.96 11.02 7.96
C ALA A 61 6.24 10.25 8.36
N ASP A 62 6.20 8.92 8.28
CA ASP A 62 7.34 8.03 8.52
C ASP A 62 8.34 7.97 7.34
N GLY A 63 8.11 8.75 6.27
CA GLY A 63 8.99 8.82 5.09
C GLY A 63 8.82 7.67 4.10
N TRP A 64 7.68 6.97 4.14
CA TRP A 64 7.31 5.98 3.13
C TRP A 64 6.63 6.65 1.94
N GLU A 65 7.14 6.37 0.75
CA GLU A 65 6.60 6.88 -0.51
C GLU A 65 5.95 5.74 -1.30
N PRO A 66 4.76 5.96 -1.88
CA PRO A 66 4.13 4.97 -2.74
C PRO A 66 4.98 4.74 -4.00
N LEU A 67 5.34 3.48 -4.23
CA LEU A 67 5.90 3.04 -5.49
C LEU A 67 4.77 2.92 -6.51
N HIS A 68 4.53 3.99 -7.25
CA HIS A 68 3.75 3.93 -8.47
C HIS A 68 4.51 3.04 -9.46
N ARG A 69 3.95 1.89 -9.83
CA ARG A 69 4.45 1.23 -11.05
C ARG A 69 4.27 2.24 -12.18
N PRO A 70 5.31 2.53 -12.99
CA PRO A 70 5.05 3.19 -14.25
C PRO A 70 4.00 2.35 -14.98
N ALA A 71 2.96 3.02 -15.51
CA ALA A 71 2.00 2.36 -16.38
C ALA A 71 2.78 1.54 -17.42
N PRO A 72 2.35 0.31 -17.74
CA PRO A 72 3.02 -0.45 -18.79
C PRO A 72 3.04 0.46 -20.02
N ARG A 73 4.23 0.84 -20.48
CA ARG A 73 4.40 1.52 -21.76
C ARG A 73 3.90 0.52 -22.80
N TRP A 74 2.62 0.59 -23.14
CA TRP A 74 2.12 0.05 -24.39
C TRP A 74 2.91 0.81 -25.47
N ARG A 75 3.93 0.16 -26.03
CA ARG A 75 4.50 0.60 -27.30
C ARG A 75 3.43 0.30 -28.34
N PRO A 76 2.82 1.29 -29.01
CA PRO A 76 2.15 0.97 -30.26
C PRO A 76 3.24 0.43 -31.19
N ALA A 77 3.01 -0.77 -31.73
CA ALA A 77 3.80 -1.25 -32.85
C ALA A 77 3.65 -0.22 -33.97
N ALA A 78 4.76 0.40 -34.38
CA ALA A 78 4.79 1.25 -35.56
C ALA A 78 4.41 0.38 -36.76
N GLY A 79 3.29 0.73 -37.39
CA GLY A 79 2.93 0.28 -38.74
C GLY A 79 3.33 1.32 -39.75
#